data_AF-A0A193CI32-F1
#
_entry.id   AF-A0A193CI32-F1
#
_cell.length_a   1.000
_cell.length_b   1.000
_cell.length_c   1.000
_cell.angle_alpha   90.00
_cell.angle_beta   90.00
_cell.angle_gamma   90.00
#
_symmetry.space_group_name_H-M   'P 1'
#
loop_
_entity.id
_entity.type
_entity.pdbx_description
1 polymer ?
#
loop_
_entity_poly.entity_id
_entity_poly.type
_entity_poly.pdbx_seq_one_letter_code
_entity_poly.pdbx_strand_id
1 'polypeptide(L)'
;FRFVQAGSEVSALLGRMPSAVGYQPTLSTEMGSLQERITSTKKGSITSIQAVYVPADDLTDPAPATTFAHLDATTVLSRGLAAKGIYPAVDPLDSTSTMLQPRIVGEEHYETAQQVKQTLQRYKELQDIIAILG
;
A
#
# COMPACT_ATOMS: atom_id res chain seq x y z
N PHE A 1 6.95 -5.53 6.03
CA PHE A 1 6.99 -5.10 7.45
C PHE A 1 7.87 -5.98 8.35
N ARG A 2 7.55 -7.26 8.61
CA ARG A 2 8.34 -8.07 9.58
C ARG A 2 9.83 -8.19 9.23
N PHE A 3 10.16 -8.22 7.94
CA PHE A 3 11.56 -8.11 7.47
C PHE A 3 12.25 -6.83 7.95
N VAL A 4 11.58 -5.69 7.82
CA VAL A 4 12.08 -4.38 8.29
C VAL A 4 12.23 -4.37 9.80
N GLN A 5 11.23 -4.85 10.53
CA GLN A 5 11.25 -4.91 11.99
C GLN A 5 12.45 -5.70 12.51
N ALA A 6 12.69 -6.91 11.98
CA ALA A 6 13.85 -7.71 12.34
C ALA A 6 15.16 -6.98 12.01
N GLY A 7 15.23 -6.28 10.88
CA GLY A 7 16.38 -5.44 10.52
C GLY A 7 16.63 -4.30 11.51
N SER A 8 15.58 -3.65 12.02
CA SER A 8 15.69 -2.61 13.05
C SER A 8 16.24 -3.17 14.37
N GLU A 9 15.75 -4.34 14.81
CA GLU A 9 16.23 -5.01 16.03
C GLU A 9 17.72 -5.36 15.94
N VAL A 10 18.15 -5.92 14.81
CA VAL A 10 19.57 -6.26 14.58
C VAL A 10 20.43 -5.00 14.46
N SER A 11 19.94 -3.96 13.78
CA SER A 11 20.66 -2.69 13.63
C SER A 11 20.94 -2.02 14.97
N ALA A 12 19.98 -2.08 15.90
CA ALA A 12 20.16 -1.57 17.26
C ALA A 12 21.25 -2.35 18.02
N LEU A 13 21.27 -3.68 17.91
CA LEU A 13 22.30 -4.53 18.52
C LEU A 13 23.70 -4.31 17.93
N LEU A 14 23.78 -3.96 16.64
CA LEU A 14 25.04 -3.61 15.97
C LEU A 14 25.56 -2.20 16.33
N GLY A 15 24.88 -1.47 17.20
CA GLY A 15 25.28 -0.12 17.62
C GLY A 15 25.17 0.94 16.53
N ARG A 16 24.35 0.70 15.50
CA ARG A 16 24.08 1.71 14.47
C ARG A 16 23.12 2.76 15.04
N MET A 17 23.40 4.04 14.77
CA MET A 17 22.46 5.10 15.14
C MET A 17 21.11 4.89 14.43
N PRO A 18 19.98 4.91 15.17
CA PRO A 18 18.66 4.77 14.56
C PRO A 18 18.33 6.00 13.70
N SER A 19 17.52 5.78 12.67
CA SER A 19 16.98 6.81 11.80
C SER A 19 15.57 7.23 12.25
N ALA A 20 14.79 7.83 11.35
CA ALA A 20 13.42 8.25 11.59
C ALA A 20 12.58 7.13 12.23
N VAL A 21 11.82 7.47 13.26
CA VAL A 21 10.89 6.57 13.96
C VAL A 21 11.56 5.31 14.55
N GLY A 22 12.89 5.29 14.67
CA GLY A 22 13.64 4.17 15.26
C GLY A 22 14.04 3.07 14.29
N TYR A 23 13.80 3.24 12.98
CA TYR A 23 14.21 2.27 11.96
C TYR A 23 15.73 2.29 11.70
N GLN A 24 16.25 1.22 11.08
CA GLN A 24 17.65 1.17 10.68
C GLN A 24 17.97 2.24 9.62
N PRO A 25 19.18 2.86 9.64
CA PRO A 25 19.56 3.85 8.64
C PRO A 25 19.70 3.27 7.22
N THR A 26 19.82 1.94 7.11
CA THR A 26 19.94 1.19 5.86
C THR A 26 18.59 0.72 5.30
N LEU A 27 17.46 1.18 5.85
CA LEU A 27 16.11 0.69 5.52
C LEU A 27 15.84 0.67 4.02
N SER A 28 16.04 1.79 3.34
CA SER A 28 15.74 1.92 1.91
C SER A 28 16.64 1.04 1.05
N THR A 29 17.93 0.94 1.38
CA THR A 29 18.89 0.12 0.63
C THR A 29 18.61 -1.37 0.80
N GLU A 30 18.29 -1.82 2.02
CA GLU A 30 17.92 -3.22 2.31
C GLU A 30 16.60 -3.59 1.65
N MET A 31 15.60 -2.69 1.69
CA MET A 31 14.32 -2.90 1.02
C MET A 31 14.52 -3.01 -0.50
N GLY A 32 15.24 -2.07 -1.12
CA GLY A 32 15.50 -2.10 -2.56
C GLY A 32 16.25 -3.37 -2.98
N SER A 33 17.28 -3.78 -2.23
CA SER A 33 18.04 -4.99 -2.52
C SER A 33 17.17 -6.27 -2.52
N LEU A 34 16.12 -6.30 -1.69
CA LEU A 34 15.16 -7.39 -1.67
C LEU A 34 14.14 -7.28 -2.80
N GLN A 35 13.50 -6.13 -2.94
CA GLN A 35 12.36 -5.94 -3.85
C GLN A 35 12.78 -5.98 -5.32
N GLU A 36 13.94 -5.43 -5.69
CA GLU A 36 14.42 -5.44 -7.08
C GLU A 36 14.73 -6.84 -7.62
N ARG A 37 14.90 -7.83 -6.73
CA ARG A 37 15.04 -9.24 -7.14
C ARG A 37 13.71 -9.88 -7.53
N ILE A 38 12.60 -9.29 -7.10
CA ILE A 38 11.24 -9.78 -7.32
C ILE A 38 10.69 -9.06 -8.55
N THR A 39 11.10 -9.52 -9.73
CA THR A 39 10.70 -8.89 -10.98
C THR A 39 10.58 -9.91 -12.11
N SER A 40 9.97 -9.49 -13.21
CA SER A 40 9.92 -10.27 -14.43
C SER A 40 11.16 -10.02 -15.29
N THR A 41 11.75 -11.10 -15.80
CA THR A 41 12.94 -11.05 -16.67
C THR A 41 12.61 -11.62 -18.04
N LYS A 42 13.55 -11.53 -18.98
CA LYS A 42 13.42 -12.18 -20.30
C LYS A 42 13.33 -13.71 -20.23
N LYS A 43 13.71 -14.32 -19.09
CA LYS A 43 13.71 -15.79 -18.91
C LYS A 43 12.44 -16.32 -18.25
N GLY A 44 11.63 -15.45 -17.65
CA GLY A 44 10.44 -15.83 -16.89
C GLY A 44 9.94 -14.69 -16.01
N SER A 45 8.75 -14.85 -15.44
CA SER A 45 8.09 -13.86 -14.61
C SER A 45 7.92 -14.34 -13.17
N ILE A 46 7.97 -13.39 -12.23
CA ILE A 46 7.58 -13.60 -10.84
C ILE A 46 6.47 -12.59 -10.54
N THR A 47 5.32 -13.09 -10.09
CA THR A 47 4.23 -12.25 -9.56
C THR A 47 4.19 -12.45 -8.05
N SER A 48 4.50 -11.39 -7.29
CA SER A 48 4.51 -11.46 -5.84
C SER A 48 3.29 -10.78 -5.22
N ILE A 49 2.70 -11.43 -4.22
CA ILE A 49 1.66 -10.85 -3.37
C ILE A 49 2.26 -10.71 -1.98
N GLN A 50 2.40 -9.49 -1.50
CA GLN A 50 3.12 -9.19 -0.26
C GLN A 50 2.17 -8.58 0.77
N ALA A 51 2.06 -9.23 1.93
CA ALA A 51 1.30 -8.68 3.04
C ALA A 51 2.14 -7.61 3.77
N VAL A 52 1.71 -6.35 3.66
CA VAL A 52 2.32 -5.22 4.35
C VAL A 52 1.47 -4.85 5.55
N TYR A 53 1.98 -5.14 6.75
CA TYR A 53 1.38 -4.66 7.99
C TYR A 53 1.69 -3.18 8.17
N VAL A 54 0.64 -2.38 8.41
CA VAL A 54 0.74 -0.94 8.70
C VAL A 54 0.66 -0.77 10.22
N PRO A 55 1.73 -0.29 10.88
CA PRO A 55 1.70 -0.07 12.31
C PRO A 55 0.75 1.08 12.65
N ALA A 56 -0.10 0.87 13.67
CA ALA A 56 -1.04 1.89 14.18
C ALA A 56 -1.97 2.53 13.12
N ASP A 57 -2.24 1.84 12.01
CA ASP A 57 -3.02 2.37 10.87
C ASP A 57 -2.39 3.65 10.24
N ASP A 58 -1.08 3.90 10.44
CA ASP A 58 -0.34 5.04 9.89
C ASP A 58 0.42 4.69 8.59
N LEU A 59 -0.12 5.12 7.45
CA LEU A 59 0.49 4.93 6.12
C LEU A 59 1.72 5.83 5.88
N THR A 60 1.95 6.83 6.73
CA THR A 60 3.10 7.74 6.64
C THR A 60 4.34 7.20 7.33
N ASP A 61 4.23 6.08 8.04
CA ASP A 61 5.36 5.39 8.64
C ASP A 61 6.43 5.04 7.57
N PRO A 62 7.73 5.22 7.86
CA PRO A 62 8.80 4.96 6.90
C PRO A 62 8.81 3.54 6.31
N ALA A 63 8.37 2.52 7.06
CA ALA A 63 8.38 1.13 6.60
C ALA A 63 7.36 0.86 5.47
N PRO A 64 6.05 1.14 5.62
CA PRO A 64 5.09 1.01 4.53
C PRO A 64 5.41 2.00 3.40
N ALA A 65 5.78 3.25 3.70
CA ALA A 65 6.09 4.25 2.68
C ALA A 65 7.23 3.79 1.74
N THR A 66 8.32 3.25 2.30
CA THR A 66 9.43 2.71 1.51
C THR A 66 9.03 1.45 0.75
N THR A 67 8.17 0.61 1.33
CA THR A 67 7.70 -0.60 0.65
C THR A 67 6.82 -0.27 -0.55
N PHE A 68 5.91 0.69 -0.43
CA PHE A 68 4.98 1.07 -1.49
C PHE A 68 5.68 1.62 -2.73
N ALA A 69 6.83 2.26 -2.58
CA ALA A 69 7.63 2.75 -3.71
C ALA A 69 8.08 1.63 -4.66
N HIS A 70 8.12 0.38 -4.22
CA HIS A 70 8.51 -0.79 -5.03
C HIS A 70 7.32 -1.62 -5.54
N LEU A 71 6.08 -1.27 -5.18
CA LEU A 71 4.91 -2.06 -5.56
C LEU A 71 4.20 -1.45 -6.79
N ASP A 72 3.92 -2.30 -7.78
CA ASP A 72 3.14 -1.91 -8.97
C ASP A 72 1.65 -1.70 -8.65
N ALA A 73 1.13 -2.38 -7.63
CA ALA A 73 -0.24 -2.24 -7.18
C ALA A 73 -0.33 -2.37 -5.65
N THR A 74 -1.21 -1.57 -5.07
CA THR A 74 -1.49 -1.57 -3.63
C THR A 74 -2.97 -1.88 -3.42
N THR A 75 -3.25 -2.89 -2.59
CA THR A 75 -4.60 -3.21 -2.13
C THR A 75 -4.67 -2.92 -0.64
N VAL A 76 -5.32 -1.82 -0.30
CA VAL A 76 -5.44 -1.35 1.08
C VAL A 76 -6.66 -2.01 1.71
N LEU A 77 -6.49 -2.57 2.91
CA LEU A 77 -7.58 -3.18 3.67
C LEU A 77 -8.01 -2.24 4.80
N SER A 78 -9.29 -1.86 4.82
CA SER A 78 -9.85 -0.90 5.78
C SER A 78 -10.59 -1.59 6.91
N ARG A 79 -10.22 -1.25 8.15
CA ARG A 79 -10.94 -1.67 9.36
C ARG A 79 -12.39 -1.18 9.35
N GLY A 80 -12.64 0.03 8.83
CA GLY A 80 -13.98 0.61 8.75
C GLY A 80 -14.92 -0.17 7.83
N LEU A 81 -14.41 -0.72 6.72
CA LEU A 81 -15.19 -1.56 5.82
C LEU A 81 -15.48 -2.95 6.43
N ALA A 82 -14.48 -3.54 7.11
CA ALA A 82 -14.67 -4.81 7.82
C ALA A 82 -15.71 -4.69 8.95
N ALA A 83 -15.71 -3.57 9.69
CA ALA A 83 -16.70 -3.29 10.74
C ALA A 83 -18.14 -3.16 10.21
N LYS A 84 -18.30 -2.75 8.93
CA LYS A 84 -19.59 -2.73 8.23
C LYS A 84 -20.00 -4.10 7.66
N GLY A 85 -19.18 -5.14 7.83
CA GLY A 85 -19.44 -6.49 7.32
C GLY A 85 -19.11 -6.68 5.83
N ILE A 86 -18.36 -5.76 5.21
CA ILE A 86 -18.00 -5.85 3.79
C ILE A 86 -16.72 -6.69 3.65
N TYR A 87 -16.81 -7.80 2.91
CA TYR A 87 -15.69 -8.71 2.65
C TYR A 87 -15.55 -9.02 1.15
N PRO A 88 -14.32 -8.93 0.58
CA PRO A 88 -13.08 -8.52 1.23
C PRO A 88 -13.09 -7.01 1.57
N ALA A 89 -12.45 -6.64 2.68
CA ALA A 89 -12.46 -5.27 3.21
C ALA A 89 -11.53 -4.31 2.46
N VAL A 90 -11.52 -4.38 1.12
CA VAL A 90 -10.67 -3.58 0.24
C VAL A 90 -11.20 -2.16 0.16
N ASP A 91 -10.35 -1.17 0.46
CA ASP A 91 -10.68 0.23 0.23
C ASP A 91 -10.49 0.59 -1.25
N PRO A 92 -11.57 0.87 -1.99
CA PRO A 92 -11.49 1.13 -3.44
C PRO A 92 -10.89 2.49 -3.79
N LEU A 93 -10.85 3.43 -2.83
CA LEU A 93 -10.30 4.77 -3.03
C LEU A 93 -8.80 4.79 -2.75
N ASP A 94 -8.37 4.13 -1.67
CA ASP A 94 -6.96 4.08 -1.27
C ASP A 94 -6.17 3.01 -2.03
N SER A 95 -6.85 2.04 -2.67
CA SER A 95 -6.19 1.03 -3.52
C SER A 95 -5.87 1.55 -4.92
N THR A 96 -4.66 1.26 -5.39
CA THR A 96 -4.14 1.77 -6.67
C THR A 96 -3.39 0.70 -7.45
N SER A 97 -3.25 0.90 -8.76
CA SER A 97 -2.46 0.03 -9.63
C SER A 97 -1.89 0.85 -10.78
N THR A 98 -0.61 0.67 -11.10
CA THR A 98 0.03 1.26 -12.27
C THR A 98 -0.54 0.72 -13.58
N MET A 99 -1.17 -0.45 -13.54
CA MET A 99 -1.81 -1.07 -14.71
C MET A 99 -3.16 -0.45 -15.07
N LEU A 100 -3.79 0.31 -14.16
CA LEU A 100 -5.08 0.95 -14.41
C LEU A 100 -4.91 2.19 -15.30
N GLN A 101 -4.63 1.95 -16.58
CA GLN A 101 -4.44 2.96 -17.61
C GLN A 101 -5.18 2.54 -18.89
N PRO A 102 -5.81 3.46 -19.64
CA PRO A 102 -6.58 3.12 -20.84
C PRO A 102 -5.79 2.30 -21.86
N ARG A 103 -4.49 2.60 -22.02
CA ARG A 103 -3.59 1.89 -22.94
C ARG A 103 -3.31 0.42 -22.56
N ILE A 104 -3.55 0.03 -21.31
CA ILE A 104 -3.28 -1.31 -20.79
C ILE A 104 -4.58 -2.10 -20.67
N VAL A 105 -5.60 -1.52 -20.03
CA VAL A 105 -6.85 -2.22 -19.71
C VAL A 105 -7.99 -1.95 -20.71
N GLY A 106 -7.80 -1.02 -21.64
CA GLY A 106 -8.85 -0.51 -22.54
C GLY A 106 -9.62 0.67 -21.94
N GLU A 107 -10.26 1.43 -22.82
CA GLU A 107 -11.01 2.64 -22.46
C GLU A 107 -12.24 2.32 -21.61
N GLU A 108 -13.06 1.35 -22.03
CA GLU A 108 -14.27 0.93 -21.31
C GLU A 108 -13.99 0.52 -19.85
N HIS A 109 -12.95 -0.31 -19.63
CA HIS A 109 -12.57 -0.75 -18.29
C HIS A 109 -12.08 0.44 -17.45
N TYR A 110 -11.20 1.27 -18.03
CA TYR A 110 -10.68 2.44 -17.31
C TYR A 110 -11.81 3.41 -16.91
N GLU A 111 -12.70 3.75 -17.85
CA GLU A 111 -13.82 4.66 -17.59
C GLU A 111 -14.78 4.10 -16.53
N THR A 112 -15.13 2.81 -16.62
CA THR A 112 -15.97 2.15 -15.63
C THR A 112 -15.34 2.22 -14.23
N ALA A 113 -14.04 1.93 -14.12
CA ALA A 113 -13.33 2.01 -12.85
C ALA A 113 -13.30 3.43 -12.28
N GLN A 114 -13.08 4.45 -13.14
CA GLN A 114 -13.08 5.85 -12.71
C GLN A 114 -14.46 6.33 -12.26
N GLN A 115 -15.53 5.95 -12.95
CA GLN A 115 -16.90 6.30 -12.56
C GLN A 115 -17.29 5.70 -11.20
N VAL A 116 -16.88 4.45 -10.94
CA VAL A 116 -17.06 3.81 -9.62
C VAL A 116 -16.32 4.58 -8.54
N LYS A 117 -15.04 4.92 -8.76
CA LYS A 117 -14.24 5.72 -7.81
C LYS A 117 -14.86 7.08 -7.55
N GLN A 118 -15.30 7.80 -8.58
CA GLN A 118 -15.92 9.11 -8.46
C GLN A 118 -17.22 9.05 -7.64
N THR A 119 -18.05 8.03 -7.90
CA THR A 119 -19.30 7.81 -7.17
C THR A 119 -19.04 7.55 -5.69
N LEU A 120 -18.06 6.71 -5.36
CA LEU A 120 -17.68 6.39 -3.99
C LEU A 120 -17.03 7.57 -3.26
N GLN A 121 -16.22 8.35 -3.97
CA GLN A 121 -15.66 9.59 -3.43
C GLN A 121 -16.77 10.58 -3.07
N ARG A 122 -17.74 10.78 -3.97
CA ARG A 122 -18.89 11.64 -3.71
C ARG A 122 -19.74 11.15 -2.54
N TYR A 123 -19.95 9.83 -2.45
CA TYR A 123 -20.62 9.23 -1.32
C TYR A 123 -19.90 9.52 0.01
N LYS A 124 -18.56 9.41 0.05
CA LYS A 124 -17.76 9.72 1.24
C LYS A 124 -17.90 11.19 1.67
N GLU A 125 -17.82 12.12 0.73
CA GLU A 125 -18.05 13.56 0.99
C GLU A 125 -19.45 13.83 1.57
N LEU A 126 -20.47 13.18 1.01
CA LEU A 126 -21.84 13.32 1.50
C LEU A 126 -22.02 12.70 2.89
N GLN A 127 -21.33 11.59 3.17
CA GLN A 127 -21.37 10.96 4.48
C GLN A 127 -20.82 11.90 5.58
N ASP A 128 -19.76 12.66 5.27
CA ASP A 128 -19.20 13.65 6.21
C ASP A 128 -20.19 14.81 6.47
N ILE A 129 -20.94 15.23 5.44
CA ILE A 129 -21.99 16.25 5.57
C ILE A 129 -23.16 15.72 6.41
N ILE A 130 -23.62 14.49 6.14
CA ILE A 130 -24.69 13.81 6.88
C ILE A 130 -24.32 13.68 8.36
N ALA A 131 -23.06 13.36 8.68
CA ALA A 131 -22.60 13.26 10.06
C ALA A 131 -22.72 14.58 10.85
N ILE A 132 -22.72 15.73 10.17
CA ILE A 132 -22.85 17.06 10.78
C ILE A 132 -24.32 17.52 10.81
N LEU A 133 -25.09 17.28 9.74
CA LEU A 133 -26.41 17.87 9.52
C LEU A 133 -27.59 16.94 9.81
N GLY A 134 -27.41 15.62 9.73
CA GLY A 134 -28.49 14.62 9.76
C GLY A 134 -28.92 14.16 8.37
#